data_AF-A0A968XZ16-F1
#
_entry.id   AF-A0A968XZ16-F1
#
_cell.length_a   1.000
_cell.length_b   1.000
_cell.length_c   1.000
_cell.angle_alpha   90.00
_cell.angle_beta   90.00
_cell.angle_gamma   90.00
#
_symmetry.space_group_name_H-M   'P 1'
#
loop_
_entity.id
_entity.type
_entity.pdbx_description
1 polymer ?
#
loop_
_entity_poly.entity_id
_entity_poly.type
_entity_poly.pdbx_seq_one_letter_code
_entity_poly.pdbx_strand_id
1 'polypeptide(L)'
;MSKQDLRKSLDALNDELAQLDQVDGAVKERMAQLINDIERQIDQPEVPEHRQNAQQTLPMLIEQFEAEHPQITKSLNRLLVTLDGMGI
;
A
#
# COMPACT_ATOMS: atom_id res chain seq x y z
N MET A 1 -4.00 -11.71 10.89
CA MET A 1 -3.28 -10.40 10.94
C MET A 1 -4.18 -9.44 11.68
N SER A 2 -3.69 -8.71 12.68
CA SER A 2 -4.47 -7.67 13.34
C SER A 2 -4.34 -6.36 12.56
N LYS A 3 -5.30 -5.44 12.70
CA LYS A 3 -5.23 -4.08 12.12
C LYS A 3 -3.90 -3.38 12.43
N GLN A 4 -3.36 -3.61 13.63
CA GLN A 4 -2.05 -3.09 14.04
C GLN A 4 -0.87 -3.68 13.26
N ASP A 5 -0.91 -4.96 12.90
CA ASP A 5 0.16 -5.58 12.10
C ASP A 5 0.16 -5.04 10.66
N LEU A 6 -1.04 -4.73 10.14
CA LEU A 6 -1.20 -4.11 8.83
C LEU A 6 -0.64 -2.68 8.83
N ARG A 7 -0.97 -1.87 9.84
CA ARG A 7 -0.39 -0.52 10.01
C ARG A 7 1.13 -0.56 10.14
N LYS A 8 1.68 -1.49 10.92
CA LYS A 8 3.14 -1.66 11.00
C LYS A 8 3.78 -2.02 9.67
N SER A 9 3.10 -2.85 8.88
CA SER A 9 3.59 -3.26 7.56
C SER A 9 3.54 -2.09 6.56
N LEU A 10 2.51 -1.25 6.64
CA LEU A 10 2.39 -0.01 5.85
C LEU A 10 3.44 1.02 6.25
N ASP A 11 3.68 1.19 7.55
CA ASP A 11 4.67 2.11 8.10
C ASP A 11 6.09 1.70 7.67
N ALA A 12 6.42 0.41 7.77
CA ALA A 12 7.69 -0.13 7.27
C ALA A 12 7.85 0.09 5.75
N LEU A 13 6.79 -0.10 4.98
CA LEU A 13 6.81 0.16 3.54
C LEU A 13 7.07 1.65 3.23
N ASN A 14 6.45 2.54 4.01
CA ASN A 14 6.65 3.98 3.90
C ASN A 14 8.09 4.39 4.23
N ASP A 15 8.68 3.77 5.26
CA ASP A 15 10.07 4.01 5.65
C ASP A 15 11.04 3.50 4.57
N GLU A 16 10.81 2.30 4.03
CA GLU A 16 11.57 1.76 2.88
C GLU A 16 11.50 2.69 1.66
N LEU A 17 10.33 3.27 1.37
CA LEU A 17 10.17 4.29 0.33
C LEU A 17 10.86 5.61 0.65
N ALA A 18 10.87 6.01 1.91
CA ALA A 18 11.55 7.22 2.35
C ALA A 18 13.06 7.11 2.16
N GLN A 19 13.62 5.92 2.41
CA GLN A 19 15.03 5.60 2.20
C GLN A 19 15.43 5.43 0.74
N LEU A 20 14.47 5.17 -0.15
CA LEU A 20 14.71 5.11 -1.58
C LEU A 20 14.78 6.53 -2.17
N ASP A 21 15.99 7.07 -2.19
CA ASP A 21 16.31 8.41 -2.73
C ASP A 21 16.09 8.51 -4.26
N GLN A 22 16.01 7.37 -4.95
CA GLN A 22 15.89 7.30 -6.42
C GLN A 22 14.45 7.17 -6.94
N VAL A 23 13.45 7.10 -6.06
CA VAL A 23 12.06 6.95 -6.50
C VAL A 23 11.52 8.29 -6.99
N ASP A 24 10.92 8.29 -8.18
CA ASP A 24 10.22 9.43 -8.75
C ASP A 24 9.26 10.05 -7.73
N GLY A 25 9.34 11.38 -7.53
CA GLY A 25 8.52 12.08 -6.54
C GLY A 25 7.01 11.85 -6.73
N ALA A 26 6.57 11.76 -7.99
CA ALA A 26 5.18 11.45 -8.33
C ALA A 26 4.75 10.04 -7.88
N VAL A 27 5.67 9.07 -7.93
CA VAL A 27 5.42 7.70 -7.48
C VAL A 27 5.38 7.66 -5.96
N LYS A 28 6.30 8.36 -5.29
CA LYS A 28 6.33 8.49 -3.83
C LYS A 28 5.05 9.12 -3.29
N GLU A 29 4.52 10.15 -3.95
CA GLU A 29 3.23 10.77 -3.60
C GLU A 29 2.05 9.80 -3.77
N ARG A 30 1.97 9.08 -4.90
CA ARG A 30 0.91 8.08 -5.13
C ARG A 30 0.93 6.97 -4.09
N MET A 31 2.13 6.56 -3.68
CA MET A 31 2.31 5.52 -2.70
C MET A 31 1.93 5.99 -1.29
N ALA A 32 2.31 7.21 -0.93
CA ALA A 32 1.85 7.85 0.31
C ALA A 32 0.32 8.00 0.33
N GLN A 33 -0.29 8.35 -0.81
CA GLN A 33 -1.76 8.39 -0.93
C GLN A 33 -2.38 7.00 -0.73
N LEU A 34 -1.84 5.97 -1.39
CA LEU A 34 -2.33 4.60 -1.24
C LEU A 34 -2.25 4.13 0.22
N ILE A 35 -1.12 4.39 0.89
CA ILE A 35 -0.93 4.04 2.30
C ILE A 35 -1.99 4.73 3.16
N ASN A 36 -2.27 6.01 2.90
CA ASN A 36 -3.31 6.75 3.62
C ASN A 36 -4.71 6.17 3.35
N ASP A 37 -5.03 5.81 2.10
CA ASP A 37 -6.31 5.21 1.73
C ASP A 37 -6.52 3.87 2.45
N ILE A 38 -5.48 3.03 2.49
CA ILE A 38 -5.52 1.75 3.21
C ILE A 38 -5.65 2.00 4.72
N GLU A 39 -4.92 2.96 5.31
CA GLU A 39 -5.07 3.30 6.72
C GLU A 39 -6.49 3.77 7.04
N ARG A 40 -7.09 4.61 6.20
CA ARG A 40 -8.48 5.03 6.34
C ARG A 40 -9.44 3.86 6.19
N GLN A 41 -9.20 2.93 5.28
CA GLN A 41 -10.02 1.73 5.12
C GLN A 41 -9.94 0.80 6.35
N ILE A 42 -8.78 0.71 7.01
CA ILE A 42 -8.63 -0.03 8.27
C ILE A 42 -9.44 0.62 9.41
N ASP A 43 -9.45 1.94 9.47
CA ASP A 43 -10.13 2.75 10.48
C ASP A 43 -11.65 2.85 10.19
N GLN A 44 -12.01 3.00 8.92
CA GLN A 44 -13.35 3.21 8.37
C GLN A 44 -13.68 2.17 7.27
N PRO A 45 -13.87 0.89 7.63
CA PRO A 45 -14.12 -0.20 6.68
C PRO A 45 -15.47 -0.10 5.95
N GLU A 46 -16.34 0.80 6.40
CA GLU A 46 -17.68 1.06 5.87
C GLU A 46 -17.68 1.99 4.63
N VAL A 47 -16.53 2.55 4.26
CA VAL A 47 -16.39 3.40 3.07
C VAL A 47 -15.83 2.57 1.90
N PRO A 48 -16.66 2.13 0.94
CA PRO A 48 -16.23 1.29 -0.17
C PRO A 48 -15.32 2.01 -1.17
N GLU A 49 -15.38 3.35 -1.25
CA GLU A 49 -14.50 4.14 -2.13
C GLU A 49 -13.02 3.95 -1.78
N HIS A 50 -12.68 3.88 -0.49
CA HIS A 50 -11.29 3.68 -0.06
C HIS A 50 -10.76 2.31 -0.47
N ARG A 51 -11.60 1.29 -0.32
CA ARG A 51 -11.33 -0.06 -0.79
C ARG A 51 -11.08 -0.08 -2.29
N GLN A 52 -11.98 0.52 -3.07
CA GLN A 52 -11.87 0.50 -4.53
C GLN A 52 -10.63 1.24 -5.00
N ASN A 53 -10.34 2.42 -4.45
CA ASN A 53 -9.13 3.17 -4.78
C ASN A 53 -7.86 2.40 -4.42
N ALA A 54 -7.80 1.77 -3.24
CA ALA A 54 -6.67 0.96 -2.84
C ALA A 54 -6.47 -0.24 -3.78
N GLN A 55 -7.55 -0.96 -4.11
CA GLN A 55 -7.51 -2.11 -5.03
C GLN A 55 -7.12 -1.75 -6.46
N GLN A 56 -7.43 -0.54 -6.93
CA GLN A 56 -7.00 -0.07 -8.25
C GLN A 56 -5.57 0.48 -8.25
N THR A 57 -5.16 1.15 -7.17
CA THR A 57 -3.87 1.86 -7.10
C THR A 57 -2.72 0.92 -6.72
N LEU A 58 -2.98 -0.08 -5.87
CA LEU A 58 -2.02 -1.14 -5.51
C LEU A 58 -1.39 -1.83 -6.74
N PRO A 59 -2.15 -2.43 -7.67
CA PRO A 59 -1.59 -3.12 -8.82
C PRO A 59 -0.80 -2.20 -9.75
N MET A 60 -1.25 -0.94 -9.96
CA MET A 60 -0.50 0.03 -10.77
C MET A 60 0.87 0.36 -10.15
N LEU A 61 0.94 0.51 -8.82
CA LEU A 61 2.20 0.73 -8.13
C LEU A 61 3.06 -0.53 -8.14
N ILE A 62 2.47 -1.71 -7.94
CA ILE A 62 3.17 -3.00 -8.06
C ILE A 62 3.87 -3.11 -9.42
N GLU A 63 3.17 -2.82 -10.53
CA GLU A 63 3.76 -2.84 -11.88
C GLU A 63 4.90 -1.82 -12.05
N GLN A 64 4.77 -0.62 -11.48
CA GLN A 64 5.85 0.38 -11.51
C GLN A 64 7.09 -0.06 -10.73
N PHE A 65 6.88 -0.64 -9.55
CA PHE A 65 7.98 -1.05 -8.67
C PHE A 65 8.52 -2.45 -8.98
N GLU A 66 7.82 -3.27 -9.77
CA GLU A 66 8.25 -4.65 -10.08
C GLU A 66 9.62 -4.71 -10.75
N ALA A 67 9.93 -3.73 -11.61
CA ALA A 67 11.21 -3.66 -12.32
C ALA A 67 12.37 -3.12 -11.44
N GLU A 68 12.11 -2.10 -10.62
CA GLU A 68 13.16 -1.39 -9.88
C GLU A 68 13.29 -1.82 -8.41
N HIS A 69 12.18 -2.23 -7.77
CA HIS A 69 12.11 -2.51 -6.33
C HIS A 69 11.24 -3.73 -6.00
N PRO A 70 11.70 -4.96 -6.35
CA PRO A 70 10.93 -6.19 -6.15
C PRO A 70 10.58 -6.50 -4.68
N GLN A 71 11.34 -5.97 -3.72
CA GLN A 71 11.02 -6.13 -2.29
C GLN A 71 9.75 -5.37 -1.90
N ILE A 72 9.60 -4.13 -2.37
CA ILE A 72 8.44 -3.28 -2.13
C ILE A 72 7.20 -3.89 -2.78
N THR A 73 7.32 -4.32 -4.03
CA THR A 73 6.25 -4.99 -4.78
C THR A 73 5.72 -6.22 -4.02
N LYS A 74 6.61 -6.99 -3.40
CA LYS A 74 6.24 -8.17 -2.61
C LYS A 74 5.45 -7.79 -1.34
N SER A 75 5.83 -6.70 -0.68
CA SER A 75 5.14 -6.19 0.50
C SER A 75 3.76 -5.61 0.14
N LEU A 76 3.66 -4.84 -0.95
CA LEU A 76 2.38 -4.35 -1.50
C LEU A 76 1.44 -5.49 -1.89
N ASN A 77 1.94 -6.50 -2.59
CA ASN A 77 1.12 -7.64 -3.00
C ASN A 77 0.62 -8.45 -1.78
N ARG A 78 1.46 -8.59 -0.76
CA ARG A 78 1.04 -9.22 0.51
C ARG A 78 -0.03 -8.41 1.23
N LEU A 79 0.07 -7.08 1.22
CA LEU A 79 -0.94 -6.16 1.73
C LEU A 79 -2.27 -6.34 0.99
N LEU A 80 -2.24 -6.36 -0.35
CA LEU A 80 -3.42 -6.58 -1.20
C LEU A 80 -4.13 -7.90 -0.86
N VAL A 81 -3.39 -9.01 -0.79
CA VAL A 81 -3.96 -10.33 -0.42
C VAL A 81 -4.50 -10.32 1.00
N THR A 82 -3.87 -9.58 1.92
CA THR A 82 -4.33 -9.51 3.31
C THR A 82 -5.60 -8.68 3.42
N LEU A 83 -5.71 -7.56 2.69
CA LEU A 83 -6.91 -6.72 2.60
C LEU A 83 -8.08 -7.52 2.00
N ASP A 84 -7.84 -8.17 0.86
CA ASP A 84 -8.83 -9.02 0.17
C ASP A 84 -9.30 -10.19 1.05
N GLY A 85 -8.36 -10.86 1.72
CA GLY A 85 -8.66 -11.94 2.66
C GLY A 85 -9.40 -11.49 3.94
N MET A 86 -9.36 -10.20 4.28
CA MET A 86 -10.17 -9.62 5.36
C MET A 86 -11.55 -9.16 4.88
N GLY A 87 -11.84 -9.23 3.58
CA GLY A 87 -13.09 -8.76 2.98
C GLY A 87 -13.30 -7.25 3.11
N ILE A 88 -12.23 -6.51 3.42
CA ILE A 88 -12.24 -5.05 3.54
C ILE A 88 -11.75 -4.35 2.31
#